data_AF-A0A7X1LFV5-F1
#
_entry.id   AF-A0A7X1LFV5-F1
#
_cell.length_a   1.000
_cell.length_b   1.000
_cell.length_c   1.000
_cell.angle_alpha   90.00
_cell.angle_beta   90.00
_cell.angle_gamma   90.00
#
_symmetry.space_group_name_H-M   'P 1'
#
loop_
_entity.id
_entity.type
_entity.pdbx_description
1 polymer ?
#
loop_
_entity_poly.entity_id
_entity_poly.type
_entity_poly.pdbx_seq_one_letter_code
_entity_poly.pdbx_strand_id
1 'polypeptide(L)' 'MKTITAAEFDKKFDDGEDISEYLDWENAWRPNEPIETSLHLSALQLRQLDEEAARLGVTREALLAGWIGEKLKGAPWPK' A
#
# COMPACT_ATOMS: atom_id res chain seq x y z
N MET A 1 -3.87 -24.71 -6.47
CA MET A 1 -2.71 -24.09 -7.14
C MET A 1 -1.83 -25.18 -7.74
N LYS A 2 -1.54 -25.12 -9.04
CA LYS A 2 -0.48 -25.95 -9.64
C LYS A 2 0.88 -25.27 -9.46
N THR A 3 1.97 -26.02 -9.43
CA THR A 3 3.33 -25.49 -9.25
C THR A 3 4.14 -25.62 -10.53
N ILE A 4 4.81 -24.53 -10.90
CA ILE A 4 5.76 -24.43 -12.02
C ILE A 4 7.00 -23.66 -11.55
N THR A 5 8.08 -23.68 -12.32
CA THR A 5 9.25 -22.86 -12.01
C THR A 5 8.96 -21.38 -12.26
N ALA A 6 9.67 -20.48 -11.57
CA ALA A 6 9.52 -19.03 -11.79
C ALA A 6 9.81 -18.62 -13.24
N ALA A 7 10.80 -19.26 -13.87
CA ALA A 7 11.14 -18.98 -15.27
C ALA A 7 10.03 -19.38 -16.25
N GLU A 8 9.34 -20.49 -15.99
CA GLU A 8 8.18 -20.90 -16.80
C GLU A 8 6.97 -20.00 -16.56
N PHE A 9 6.78 -19.52 -15.33
CA PHE A 9 5.72 -18.57 -14.99
C PHE A 9 5.92 -17.24 -15.74
N ASP A 10 7.12 -16.66 -15.65
CA ASP A 10 7.45 -15.39 -16.32
C ASP A 10 7.25 -15.53 -17.84
N LYS A 11 7.73 -16.62 -18.43
CA LYS A 11 7.55 -16.89 -19.86
C LYS A 11 6.08 -16.95 -20.26
N LYS A 12 5.25 -17.68 -19.52
CA LYS A 12 3.80 -17.79 -19.79
C LYS A 12 3.09 -16.45 -19.66
N PHE A 13 3.48 -15.64 -18.67
CA PHE A 13 2.96 -14.30 -18.48
C PHE A 13 3.31 -13.38 -19.66
N ASP A 14 4.58 -13.36 -20.07
CA ASP A 14 5.07 -12.54 -21.19
C ASP A 14 4.49 -12.98 -22.54
N ASP A 15 4.26 -14.28 -22.73
CA ASP A 15 3.63 -14.85 -23.92
C ASP A 15 2.09 -14.61 -23.96
N GLY A 16 1.52 -14.02 -22.90
CA GLY A 16 0.09 -13.71 -22.80
C GLY A 16 -0.81 -14.93 -22.55
N GLU A 17 -0.23 -16.02 -22.04
CA GLU A 17 -0.97 -17.22 -21.67
C GLU A 17 -1.77 -17.03 -20.36
N ASP A 18 -2.81 -17.84 -20.16
CA ASP A 18 -3.55 -17.85 -18.91
C ASP A 18 -2.73 -18.52 -17.79
N ILE A 19 -2.40 -17.73 -16.78
CA ILE A 19 -1.65 -18.16 -15.58
C ILE A 19 -2.53 -18.34 -14.34
N SER A 20 -3.85 -18.20 -14.48
CA SER A 20 -4.79 -18.16 -13.34
C SER A 20 -4.77 -19.44 -12.49
N GLU A 21 -4.38 -20.58 -13.05
CA GLU A 21 -4.25 -21.87 -12.33
C GLU A 21 -3.02 -21.95 -11.40
N TYR A 22 -2.05 -21.05 -11.59
CA TYR A 22 -0.83 -20.93 -10.80
C TYR A 22 -0.91 -19.81 -9.75
N LEU A 23 -1.94 -18.97 -9.80
CA LEU A 23 -2.15 -17.90 -8.85
C LEU A 23 -2.96 -18.38 -7.64
N ASP A 24 -2.54 -17.94 -6.46
CA ASP A 24 -3.29 -18.14 -5.22
C ASP A 24 -4.31 -17.01 -5.04
N TRP A 25 -5.50 -17.22 -5.58
CA TRP A 25 -6.60 -16.26 -5.49
C TRP A 25 -7.18 -16.14 -4.08
N GLU A 26 -7.04 -17.18 -3.24
CA GLU A 26 -7.57 -17.15 -1.87
C GLU A 26 -6.75 -16.21 -0.99
N ASN A 27 -5.44 -16.12 -1.22
CA ASN A 27 -4.53 -15.23 -0.49
C ASN A 27 -4.11 -13.99 -1.29
N ALA A 28 -4.74 -13.72 -2.44
CA ALA A 28 -4.46 -12.54 -3.24
C ALA A 28 -4.88 -11.26 -2.50
N TRP A 29 -3.90 -10.43 -2.15
CA TRP A 29 -4.13 -9.13 -1.51
C TRP A 29 -3.48 -8.01 -2.32
N ARG A 30 -4.10 -6.82 -2.29
CA ARG A 30 -3.59 -5.59 -2.88
C ARG A 30 -2.88 -4.75 -1.81
N PRO A 31 -1.55 -4.84 -1.70
CA PRO A 31 -0.83 -4.19 -0.60
C PRO A 31 -0.87 -2.65 -0.64
N ASN A 32 -1.15 -2.07 -1.80
CA ASN A 32 -1.23 -0.61 -2.00
C ASN A 32 -2.66 -0.13 -2.26
N GLU A 33 -3.67 -0.90 -1.84
CA GLU A 33 -5.06 -0.43 -1.91
C GLU A 33 -5.28 0.68 -0.87
N PRO A 34 -5.72 1.88 -1.28
CA PRO A 34 -5.98 2.96 -0.34
C PRO A 34 -7.20 2.62 0.52
N ILE A 35 -7.01 2.59 1.83
CA ILE A 35 -8.07 2.37 2.81
C ILE A 35 -8.35 3.69 3.54
N GLU A 36 -9.61 4.14 3.52
CA GLU A 36 -10.03 5.29 4.33
C GLU A 36 -10.10 4.89 5.81
N THR A 37 -9.59 5.76 6.69
CA THR A 37 -9.61 5.51 8.13
C THR A 37 -9.95 6.79 8.90
N SER A 38 -10.68 6.65 10.00
CA SER A 38 -11.00 7.76 10.90
C SER A 38 -9.97 7.87 12.02
N LEU A 39 -9.40 9.06 12.23
CA LEU A 39 -8.47 9.35 13.33
C LEU A 39 -9.07 10.41 14.26
N HIS A 40 -8.96 10.20 15.57
CA HIS A 40 -9.33 11.21 16.56
C HIS A 40 -8.12 12.06 16.94
N LEU A 41 -8.20 13.36 16.69
CA LEU A 41 -7.17 14.35 17.01
C LEU A 41 -7.75 15.44 17.91
N SER A 42 -6.93 16.00 18.80
CA SER A 42 -7.28 17.24 19.48
C SER A 42 -7.30 18.42 18.49
N ALA A 43 -8.04 19.48 18.83
CA ALA A 43 -8.12 20.69 18.00
C ALA A 43 -6.73 21.32 17.73
N LEU A 44 -5.81 21.26 18.71
CA LEU A 44 -4.46 21.79 18.55
C LEU A 44 -3.65 20.97 17.54
N GLN A 45 -3.73 19.64 17.62
CA GLN A 45 -3.03 18.75 16.68
C GLN A 45 -3.54 18.94 15.25
N LEU A 46 -4.86 19.04 15.06
CA LEU A 46 -5.43 19.28 13.74
C LEU A 46 -4.94 20.61 13.15
N ARG A 47 -4.91 21.68 13.96
CA ARG A 47 -4.41 22.98 13.51
C ARG A 47 -2.94 22.94 13.10
N GLN A 48 -2.09 22.30 13.89
CA GLN A 48 -0.67 22.14 13.57
C GLN A 48 -0.48 21.33 12.27
N LEU A 49 -1.29 20.28 12.08
CA LEU A 49 -1.27 19.47 10.87
C LEU A 49 -1.66 20.28 9.64
N ASP A 50 -2.71 21.10 9.75
CA ASP A 50 -3.18 21.94 8.64
C ASP A 50 -2.16 23.03 8.26
N GLU A 51 -1.52 23.67 9.26
CA GLU A 51 -0.46 24.66 9.04
C GLU A 51 0.73 24.03 8.30
N GLU A 52 1.13 22.82 8.68
CA GLU A 52 2.25 22.10 8.06
C GLU A 52 1.91 21.60 6.64
N ALA A 53 0.69 21.10 6.44
CA ALA A 53 0.19 20.69 5.13
C ALA A 53 0.17 21.88 4.16
N ALA A 54 -0.31 23.04 4.62
CA ALA A 54 -0.30 24.29 3.85
C ALA A 54 1.13 24.74 3.53
N ARG A 55 2.05 24.68 4.50
CA ARG A 55 3.47 25.02 4.31
C ARG A 55 4.13 24.17 3.22
N LEU A 56 3.76 22.90 3.14
CA LEU A 56 4.29 21.93 2.17
C LEU A 56 3.51 21.90 0.85
N GLY A 57 2.35 22.56 0.76
CA GLY A 57 1.50 22.56 -0.43
C GLY A 57 0.85 21.21 -0.72
N VAL A 58 0.58 20.41 0.32
CA VAL A 58 -0.04 19.08 0.21
C VAL A 58 -1.35 19.01 0.98
N THR A 59 -2.17 17.98 0.74
CA THR A 59 -3.34 17.73 1.57
C THR A 59 -2.94 17.15 2.92
N ARG A 60 -3.81 17.33 3.93
CA ARG A 60 -3.62 16.71 5.26
C ARG A 60 -3.46 15.19 5.20
N GLU A 61 -4.20 14.53 4.33
CA GLU A 61 -4.15 13.07 4.15
C GLU A 61 -2.80 12.64 3.55
N ALA A 62 -2.31 13.36 2.54
CA ALA A 62 -1.01 13.09 1.94
C ALA A 62 0.13 13.29 2.94
N LEU A 63 0.05 14.34 3.76
CA LEU A 63 1.03 14.59 4.82
C LEU A 63 1.04 13.46 5.85
N LEU A 64 -0.13 13.06 6.35
CA LEU A 64 -0.27 11.97 7.31
C LEU A 64 0.21 10.64 6.72
N ALA A 65 -0.18 10.30 5.49
CA ALA A 65 0.24 9.08 4.83
C ALA A 65 1.76 9.01 4.68
N GLY A 66 2.40 10.13 4.30
CA GLY A 66 3.85 10.24 4.22
C GLY A 66 4.52 10.00 5.57
N TRP A 67 4.07 10.70 6.63
CA TRP A 67 4.63 10.54 7.98
C TRP A 67 4.46 9.12 8.53
N ILE A 68 3.28 8.52 8.36
CA ILE A 68 3.03 7.13 8.77
C ILE A 68 3.98 6.19 8.01
N GLY A 69 4.11 6.35 6.69
CA GLY A 69 5.02 5.57 5.88
C GLY A 69 6.47 5.68 6.35
N GLU A 70 6.95 6.89 6.65
CA GLU A 70 8.30 7.10 7.19
C GLU A 70 8.53 6.39 8.54
N LYS A 71 7.54 6.39 9.44
CA LYS A 71 7.63 5.67 10.71
C LYS A 71 7.54 4.16 10.55
N LEU A 72 6.89 3.67 9.51
CA LEU A 72 6.72 2.25 9.21
C LEU A 72 7.84 1.66 8.32
N LYS A 73 8.77 2.46 7.76
CA LYS A 73 9.87 1.96 6.91
C LYS A 73 10.74 0.84 7.52
N GLY A 74 10.75 0.71 8.84
CA GLY A 74 11.44 -0.38 9.57
C GLY A 74 10.52 -1.43 10.17
N ALA A 75 9.20 -1.31 9.99
CA ALA A 75 8.25 -2.29 10.46
C ALA A 75 8.30 -3.54 9.57
N PRO A 76 8.18 -4.75 10.14
CA PRO A 76 8.04 -5.95 9.33
C PRO A 76 6.80 -5.81 8.44
N TRP A 77 6.92 -6.23 7.19
CA TRP A 77 5.80 -6.25 6.26
C TRP A 77 4.63 -7.03 6.88
N PRO A 78 3.41 -6.47 6.91
CA PRO A 78 2.25 -7.23 7.35
C PRO A 78 2.08 -8.40 6.39
N LYS A 79 2.33 -9.61 6.89
CA LYS A 79 2.15 -10.86 6.14
C LYS A 79 0.67 -11.16 5.97
#